data_AF-A0A1J3DEV3-F1
#
_entry.id   AF-A0A1J3DEV3-F1
#
_cell.length_a   1.000
_cell.length_b   1.000
_cell.length_c   1.000
_cell.angle_alpha   90.00
_cell.angle_beta   90.00
_cell.angle_gamma   90.00
#
_symmetry.space_group_name_H-M   'P 1'
#
loop_
_entity.id
_entity.type
_entity.pdbx_description
1 polymer ?
#
loop_
_entity_poly.entity_id
_entity_poly.type
_entity_poly.pdbx_seq_one_letter_code
_entity_poly.pdbx_strand_id
1 'polypeptide(L)'
;ASGWETPVNLKLTLPSNMETPQERSVSLKPHIGKWWVEIPAGEFTTTLENAGEISFSMYETASNWWKGGLFVKGVEIRPKN
;
A
#
# COMPACT_ATOMS: atom_id res chain seq x y z
N ALA A 1 4.05 -3.51 -18.83
CA ALA A 1 4.35 -2.80 -17.57
C ALA A 1 5.75 -2.17 -17.69
N SER A 2 5.95 -0.94 -17.21
CA SER A 2 7.21 -0.19 -17.33
C SER A 2 7.48 0.65 -16.07
N GLY A 3 8.74 1.01 -15.79
CA GLY A 3 9.11 1.90 -14.69
C GLY A 3 9.16 1.27 -13.28
N TRP A 4 9.05 -0.06 -13.19
CA TRP A 4 8.93 -0.79 -11.91
C TRP A 4 10.26 -1.23 -11.28
N GLU A 5 11.38 -0.74 -11.81
CA GLU A 5 12.72 -1.01 -11.25
C GLU A 5 12.89 -0.37 -9.85
N THR A 6 12.29 0.81 -9.65
CA THR A 6 12.24 1.47 -8.35
C THR A 6 11.05 0.96 -7.55
N PRO A 7 11.24 0.49 -6.31
CA PRO A 7 10.17 0.14 -5.38
C PRO A 7 9.17 1.28 -5.16
N VAL A 8 7.95 0.93 -4.77
CA VAL A 8 6.92 1.89 -4.35
C VAL A 8 6.77 1.87 -2.84
N ASN A 9 6.31 2.98 -2.27
CA ASN A 9 5.92 3.04 -0.87
C ASN A 9 4.44 2.73 -0.74
N LEU A 10 4.10 1.83 0.18
CA LEU A 10 2.75 1.59 0.65
C LEU A 10 2.61 2.20 2.03
N LYS A 11 1.53 2.96 2.23
CA LYS A 11 1.26 3.66 3.47
C LYS A 11 -0.15 3.37 3.96
N LEU A 12 -0.26 3.02 5.24
CA LEU A 12 -1.50 2.88 5.99
C LEU A 12 -1.55 3.98 7.05
N THR A 13 -2.59 4.81 6.98
CA THR A 13 -2.85 5.89 7.94
C THR A 13 -4.14 5.59 8.69
N LEU A 14 -4.07 5.65 10.02
CA LEU A 14 -5.23 5.48 10.89
C LEU A 14 -5.82 6.85 11.27
N PRO A 15 -7.08 6.90 11.74
CA PRO A 15 -7.79 8.16 12.02
C PRO A 15 -7.13 9.04 13.10
N SER A 16 -6.33 8.43 13.99
CA SER A 16 -5.62 9.16 15.03
C SER A 16 -4.35 9.78 14.44
N ASN A 17 -4.30 11.11 14.41
CA ASN A 17 -3.11 11.89 14.04
C ASN A 17 -1.91 11.68 15.00
N MET A 18 -2.09 10.91 16.08
CA MET A 18 -1.03 10.60 17.04
C MET A 18 -0.20 9.38 16.64
N GLU A 19 -0.72 8.51 15.76
CA GLU A 19 0.03 7.34 15.31
C GLU A 19 0.79 7.63 14.03
N THR A 20 2.09 7.33 14.04
CA THR A 20 2.91 7.40 12.83
C THR A 20 2.33 6.44 11.79
N PRO A 21 2.07 6.90 10.55
CA PRO A 21 1.60 6.03 9.50
C PRO A 21 2.54 4.85 9.31
N GLN A 22 1.97 3.66 9.11
CA GLN A 22 2.76 2.49 8.76
C GLN A 22 3.16 2.63 7.30
N GLU A 23 4.47 2.66 7.04
CA GLU A 23 4.99 2.83 5.70
C GLU A 23 6.03 1.77 5.38
N ARG A 24 5.95 1.20 4.18
CA ARG A 24 6.89 0.17 3.73
C ARG A 24 7.21 0.31 2.24
N SER A 25 8.48 0.11 1.91
CA SER A 25 8.95 0.05 0.54
C SER A 25 8.79 -1.36 -0.03
N VAL A 26 8.16 -1.50 -1.19
CA VAL A 26 7.83 -2.80 -1.81
C VAL A 26 8.22 -2.79 -3.28
N SER A 27 8.96 -3.83 -3.71
CA SER A 27 9.25 -4.06 -5.12
C SER A 27 8.10 -4.81 -5.79
N LEU A 28 7.46 -4.19 -6.78
CA LEU A 28 6.41 -4.83 -7.57
C LEU A 28 6.91 -5.52 -8.85
N LYS A 29 8.19 -5.32 -9.21
CA LYS A 29 8.84 -5.94 -10.37
C LYS A 29 8.67 -7.47 -10.41
N PRO A 30 8.84 -8.23 -9.30
CA PRO A 30 8.70 -9.69 -9.31
C PRO A 30 7.26 -10.18 -9.56
N HIS A 31 6.28 -9.27 -9.58
CA HIS A 31 4.86 -9.59 -9.78
C HIS A 31 4.37 -9.27 -11.19
N ILE A 32 5.20 -8.67 -12.04
CA ILE A 32 4.85 -8.38 -13.44
C ILE A 32 4.58 -9.70 -14.17
N GLY A 33 3.44 -9.77 -14.86
CA GLY A 33 3.01 -10.95 -15.62
C GLY A 33 2.39 -12.06 -14.77
N LYS A 34 2.34 -11.92 -13.43
CA LYS A 34 1.53 -12.79 -12.58
C LYS A 34 0.05 -12.41 -12.70
N TRP A 35 -0.83 -13.32 -12.28
CA TRP A 35 -2.25 -13.02 -12.09
C TRP A 35 -2.45 -12.02 -10.93
N TRP A 36 -3.66 -11.91 -10.39
CA TRP A 36 -3.91 -11.09 -9.20
C TRP A 36 -2.99 -11.51 -8.04
N VAL A 37 -2.19 -10.55 -7.57
CA VAL A 37 -1.33 -10.69 -6.39
C VAL A 37 -1.84 -9.80 -5.28
N GLU A 38 -1.70 -10.28 -4.05
CA GLU A 38 -2.05 -9.52 -2.85
C GLU A 38 -0.81 -8.88 -2.27
N ILE A 39 -0.89 -7.57 -2.01
CA ILE A 39 0.21 -6.81 -1.44
C ILE A 39 -0.28 -6.21 -0.11
N PRO A 40 0.21 -6.66 1.05
CA PRO A 40 -0.21 -6.10 2.33
C PRO A 40 0.05 -4.60 2.42
N ALA A 41 -0.89 -3.78 2.88
CA ALA A 41 -0.60 -2.37 3.11
C ALA A 41 -0.07 -2.12 4.54
N GLY A 42 -0.55 -2.92 5.49
CA GLY A 42 -0.20 -2.85 6.91
C GLY A 42 -1.19 -3.67 7.72
N GLU A 43 -1.15 -3.52 9.04
CA GLU A 43 -2.04 -4.19 9.98
C GLU A 43 -2.54 -3.19 11.00
N PHE A 44 -3.77 -3.31 11.47
CA PHE A 44 -4.31 -2.40 12.46
C PHE A 44 -5.33 -3.10 13.34
N THR A 45 -5.56 -2.53 14.51
CA THR A 45 -6.64 -2.89 15.42
C THR A 45 -7.58 -1.71 15.53
N THR A 46 -8.89 -1.94 15.48
CA THR A 46 -9.89 -0.88 15.68
C THR A 46 -10.19 -0.71 17.16
N THR A 47 -10.06 0.51 17.67
CA THR A 47 -10.46 0.95 19.01
C THR A 47 -11.38 2.16 18.88
N LEU A 48 -12.05 2.55 19.96
CA LEU A 48 -12.82 3.80 19.97
C LEU A 48 -11.94 5.04 19.71
N GLU A 49 -10.65 4.97 20.06
CA GLU A 49 -9.68 6.06 19.92
C GLU A 49 -9.20 6.25 18.48
N ASN A 50 -9.32 5.22 17.64
CA ASN A 50 -9.00 5.30 16.22
C ASN A 50 -10.22 5.08 15.33
N ALA A 51 -11.41 5.47 15.82
CA ALA A 51 -12.62 5.51 15.01
C ALA A 51 -12.56 6.65 13.98
N GLY A 52 -12.76 6.33 12.70
CA GLY A 52 -12.76 7.31 11.61
C GLY A 52 -12.28 6.72 10.29
N GLU A 53 -11.71 7.58 9.43
CA GLU A 53 -11.22 7.18 8.11
C GLU A 53 -9.85 6.50 8.14
N ILE A 54 -9.77 5.29 7.60
CA ILE A 54 -8.53 4.59 7.33
C ILE A 54 -8.14 4.84 5.87
N SER A 55 -6.94 5.35 5.64
CA SER A 55 -6.44 5.64 4.30
C SER A 55 -5.30 4.69 3.92
N PHE A 56 -5.40 4.11 2.72
CA PHE A 56 -4.34 3.33 2.09
C PHE A 56 -3.82 4.10 0.88
N SER A 57 -2.49 4.25 0.77
CA SER A 57 -1.89 4.88 -0.41
C SER A 57 -0.70 4.09 -0.92
N MET A 58 -0.48 4.21 -2.23
CA MET A 58 0.69 3.71 -2.92
C MET A 58 1.29 4.84 -3.73
N TYR A 59 2.58 5.12 -3.52
CA TYR A 59 3.22 6.24 -4.18
C TYR A 59 4.72 6.00 -4.37
N GLU A 60 5.30 6.70 -5.33
CA GLU A 60 6.73 6.73 -5.57
C GLU A 60 7.03 8.05 -6.28
N THR A 61 7.85 8.89 -5.65
CA THR A 61 8.11 10.27 -6.11
C THR A 61 9.59 10.58 -6.26
N ALA A 62 10.47 9.62 -5.97
CA ALA A 62 11.91 9.82 -5.98
C ALA A 62 12.54 9.48 -7.33
N SER A 63 11.94 8.58 -8.11
CA SER A 63 12.43 8.22 -9.43
C SER A 63 11.92 9.19 -10.49
N ASN A 64 12.77 9.45 -11.49
CA ASN A 64 12.40 10.21 -12.67
C ASN A 64 11.67 9.35 -13.73
N TRP A 65 11.17 8.17 -13.34
CA TRP A 65 10.56 7.20 -14.26
C TRP A 65 9.09 7.01 -13.97
N TRP A 66 8.27 7.36 -14.95
CA TRP A 66 6.85 7.09 -14.93
C TRP A 66 6.58 5.58 -14.91
N LYS A 67 5.72 5.15 -13.98
CA LYS A 67 5.29 3.76 -13.88
C LYS A 67 4.01 3.54 -14.67
N GLY A 68 3.97 2.47 -15.46
CA GLY A 68 2.85 2.17 -16.35
C GLY A 68 2.38 0.72 -16.26
N GLY A 69 1.08 0.52 -16.50
CA GLY A 69 0.45 -0.80 -16.59
C GLY A 69 0.06 -1.42 -15.25
N LEU A 70 -0.25 -0.60 -14.24
CA LEU A 70 -0.85 -1.06 -12.98
C LEU A 70 -2.34 -1.32 -13.17
N PHE A 71 -2.81 -2.47 -12.70
CA PHE A 71 -4.24 -2.77 -12.54
C PHE A 71 -4.53 -3.06 -11.07
N VAL A 72 -5.49 -2.34 -10.49
CA VAL A 72 -5.93 -2.56 -9.11
C VAL A 72 -7.32 -3.18 -9.14
N LYS A 73 -7.45 -4.39 -8.61
CA LYS A 73 -8.75 -5.08 -8.50
C LYS A 73 -9.59 -4.49 -7.37
N GLY A 74 -8.97 -4.20 -6.24
CA GLY A 74 -9.64 -3.69 -5.05
C GLY A 74 -8.73 -3.75 -3.81
N VAL A 75 -9.32 -3.41 -2.67
CA VAL A 75 -8.70 -3.47 -1.35
C VAL A 75 -9.55 -4.40 -0.49
N GLU A 76 -8.91 -5.20 0.36
CA GLU A 76 -9.58 -6.13 1.24
C GLU A 76 -9.02 -6.01 2.66
N ILE A 77 -9.91 -5.99 3.65
CA ILE A 77 -9.56 -6.00 5.07
C ILE A 77 -9.90 -7.39 5.60
N ARG A 78 -8.93 -8.06 6.21
CA ARG A 78 -9.08 -9.42 6.73
C ARG A 78 -8.76 -9.46 8.23
N PRO A 79 -9.47 -10.28 9.01
CA PRO A 79 -9.05 -10.60 10.37
C PRO A 79 -7.63 -11.17 10.37
N LYS A 80 -6.82 -10.75 11.35
CA LYS A 80 -5.55 -11.38 11.69
C LYS A 80 -5.77 -12.21 12.96
N ASN A 81 -5.30 -13.46 12.96
CA ASN A 81 -5.46 -14.41 14.07
C ASN A 81 -5.07 -13.81 15.42
#